data_AF-A0A838D2D6-F1
#
_entry.id   AF-A0A838D2D6-F1
#
_cell.length_a   1.000
_cell.length_b   1.000
_cell.length_c   1.000
_cell.angle_alpha   90.00
_cell.angle_beta   90.00
_cell.angle_gamma   90.00
#
_symmetry.space_group_name_H-M   'P 1'
#
loop_
_entity.id
_entity.type
_entity.pdbx_description
1 polymer ?
#
loop_
_entity_poly.entity_id
_entity_poly.type
_entity_poly.pdbx_seq_one_letter_code
_entity_poly.pdbx_strand_id
1 'polypeptide(L)'
;MQDAVNGPNASLDGFEIPNLEKYRIQTNLLNFTLPENNILNLTSQTTQSVADGNWLFLKPIPPGKHELIVKGNLSSITNTTANHILGNQYNGPIGWNRTTTYILLVK
;
A
#
# COMPACT_ATOMS: atom_id res chain seq x y z
N MET A 1 -11.69 -5.81 -3.69
CA MET A 1 -10.47 -6.59 -3.40
C MET A 1 -9.65 -5.78 -2.41
N GLN A 2 -9.26 -6.39 -1.29
CA GLN A 2 -8.49 -5.74 -0.22
C GLN A 2 -7.00 -5.68 -0.59
N ASP A 3 -6.26 -4.72 -0.04
CA ASP A 3 -4.80 -4.61 -0.23
C ASP A 3 -4.08 -5.87 0.32
N ALA A 4 -3.16 -6.42 -0.46
CA ALA A 4 -2.43 -7.65 -0.17
C ALA A 4 -1.05 -7.42 0.47
N VAL A 5 -0.66 -6.16 0.70
CA VAL A 5 0.58 -5.82 1.42
C VAL A 5 0.45 -6.21 2.90
N ASN A 6 1.47 -6.85 3.47
CA ASN A 6 1.55 -7.24 4.87
C ASN A 6 2.92 -6.90 5.48
N GLY A 7 3.08 -7.11 6.78
CA GLY A 7 4.37 -6.95 7.47
C GLY A 7 5.05 -5.59 7.20
N PRO A 8 4.36 -4.47 7.45
CA PRO A 8 4.93 -3.14 7.28
C PRO A 8 6.12 -2.97 8.22
N ASN A 9 7.17 -2.36 7.69
CA ASN A 9 8.39 -2.00 8.39
C ASN A 9 8.73 -0.54 8.05
N ALA A 10 9.16 0.22 9.06
CA ALA A 10 9.62 1.58 8.87
C ALA A 10 10.69 1.95 9.90
N SER A 11 11.60 2.82 9.50
CA SER A 11 12.58 3.46 10.38
C SER A 11 12.75 4.94 10.05
N LEU A 12 13.01 5.75 11.07
CA LEU A 12 13.32 7.17 10.95
C LEU A 12 14.70 7.42 11.55
N ASP A 13 15.62 7.96 10.77
CA ASP A 13 17.02 8.21 11.15
C ASP A 13 17.70 6.96 11.75
N GLY A 14 17.38 5.79 11.21
CA GLY A 14 17.88 4.50 11.69
C GLY A 14 17.15 3.90 12.90
N PHE A 15 16.21 4.63 13.52
CA PHE A 15 15.40 4.11 14.61
C PHE A 15 14.13 3.44 14.09
N GLU A 16 13.93 2.16 14.43
CA GLU A 16 12.72 1.42 14.05
C GLU A 16 11.46 1.98 14.69
N ILE A 17 10.38 1.99 13.91
CA ILE A 17 9.05 2.39 14.37
C ILE A 17 8.23 1.12 14.62
N PRO A 18 7.89 0.81 15.88
CA PRO A 18 7.22 -0.45 16.20
C PRO A 18 5.70 -0.38 15.96
N ASN A 19 5.05 -1.55 15.97
CA ASN A 19 3.60 -1.71 15.98
C ASN A 19 2.85 -1.11 14.78
N LEU A 20 3.48 -1.11 13.60
CA LEU A 20 2.93 -0.47 12.40
C LEU A 20 1.59 -1.08 11.94
N GLU A 21 1.37 -2.37 12.18
CA GLU A 21 0.10 -3.06 11.87
C GLU A 21 -1.13 -2.43 12.57
N LYS A 22 -0.92 -1.73 13.69
CA LYS A 22 -2.01 -1.03 14.39
C LYS A 22 -2.53 0.18 13.62
N TYR A 23 -1.79 0.65 12.63
CA TYR A 23 -2.14 1.80 11.81
C TYR A 23 -2.61 1.40 10.40
N ARG A 24 -3.01 0.14 10.22
CA ARG A 24 -3.79 -0.25 9.06
C ARG A 24 -5.23 0.25 9.20
N ILE A 25 -5.67 1.05 8.26
CA ILE A 25 -6.99 1.67 8.27
C ILE A 25 -7.70 1.29 6.98
N GLN A 26 -8.99 0.96 7.10
CA GLN A 26 -9.87 0.69 5.98
C GLN A 26 -11.08 1.62 6.06
N THR A 27 -11.51 2.14 4.91
CA THR A 27 -12.80 2.86 4.81
C THR A 27 -13.97 1.88 4.90
N ASN A 28 -15.17 2.44 5.12
CA ASN A 28 -16.40 1.71 4.81
C ASN A 28 -16.47 1.39 3.30
N LEU A 29 -17.40 0.51 2.93
CA LEU A 29 -17.71 0.27 1.51
C LEU A 29 -18.22 1.56 0.86
N LEU A 30 -17.58 1.93 -0.23
CA LEU A 30 -17.91 3.07 -1.06
C LEU A 30 -18.45 2.58 -2.39
N ASN A 31 -19.52 3.21 -2.87
CA ASN A 31 -19.97 3.00 -4.24
C ASN A 31 -18.95 3.64 -5.19
N PHE A 32 -18.51 2.86 -6.17
CA PHE A 32 -17.52 3.24 -7.15
C PHE A 32 -18.05 2.91 -8.54
N THR A 33 -17.98 3.87 -9.44
CA THR A 33 -18.42 3.69 -10.83
C THR A 33 -17.23 3.74 -11.75
N LEU A 34 -16.98 2.63 -12.44
CA LEU A 34 -16.02 2.53 -13.51
C LEU A 34 -16.64 3.16 -14.77
N PRO A 35 -16.00 4.18 -15.37
CA PRO A 35 -16.44 4.70 -16.65
C PRO A 35 -16.10 3.73 -17.78
N GLU A 36 -16.68 3.96 -18.95
CA GLU A 36 -16.21 3.36 -20.19
C GLU A 36 -14.72 3.70 -20.42
N ASN A 37 -13.98 2.76 -21.02
CA ASN A 37 -12.56 2.93 -21.34
C ASN A 37 -11.66 3.27 -20.12
N ASN A 38 -11.98 2.73 -18.94
CA ASN A 38 -11.18 2.95 -17.74
C ASN A 38 -9.79 2.30 -17.83
N ILE A 39 -8.84 2.82 -17.02
CA ILE A 39 -7.44 2.37 -16.98
C ILE A 39 -7.23 0.91 -16.56
N LEU A 40 -8.27 0.26 -16.02
CA LEU A 40 -8.24 -1.15 -15.63
C LEU A 40 -8.67 -2.07 -16.78
N ASN A 41 -9.12 -1.50 -17.91
CA ASN A 41 -9.64 -2.23 -19.07
C ASN A 41 -10.83 -3.14 -18.71
N LEU A 42 -11.68 -2.69 -17.77
CA LEU A 42 -12.89 -3.39 -17.34
C LEU A 42 -14.14 -2.77 -17.97
N THR A 43 -15.24 -3.52 -18.02
CA THR A 43 -16.54 -2.99 -18.44
C THR A 43 -17.01 -1.87 -17.49
N SER A 44 -17.68 -0.86 -18.06
CA SER A 44 -18.35 0.19 -17.29
C SER A 44 -19.39 -0.44 -16.35
N GLN A 45 -19.31 -0.12 -15.05
CA GLN A 45 -20.20 -0.67 -14.03
C GLN A 45 -20.13 0.13 -12.73
N THR A 46 -21.20 0.07 -11.94
CA THR A 46 -21.16 0.47 -10.53
C THR A 46 -20.91 -0.75 -9.66
N THR A 47 -19.94 -0.64 -8.77
CA THR A 47 -19.52 -1.68 -7.84
C THR A 47 -19.19 -1.05 -6.48
N GLN A 48 -18.70 -1.87 -5.54
CA GLN A 48 -18.22 -1.41 -4.24
C GLN A 48 -16.70 -1.50 -4.16
N SER A 49 -16.12 -0.54 -3.46
CA SER A 49 -14.68 -0.46 -3.20
C SER A 49 -14.42 -0.05 -1.75
N VAL A 50 -13.20 -0.33 -1.28
CA VAL A 50 -12.67 0.21 -0.03
C VAL A 50 -11.30 0.82 -0.33
N ALA A 51 -10.92 1.86 0.40
CA ALA A 51 -9.52 2.22 0.53
C ALA A 51 -8.99 1.51 1.79
N ASP A 52 -7.92 0.74 1.62
CA ASP A 52 -7.27 -0.04 2.68
C ASP A 52 -5.76 0.18 2.58
N GLY A 53 -5.08 0.41 3.71
CA GLY A 53 -3.64 0.56 3.72
C GLY A 53 -3.08 0.90 5.10
N ASN A 54 -1.75 0.86 5.21
CA ASN A 54 -1.02 1.25 6.42
C ASN A 54 -0.66 2.74 6.38
N TRP A 55 -0.96 3.44 7.47
CA TRP A 55 -0.71 4.88 7.59
C TRP A 55 0.30 5.13 8.72
N LEU A 56 1.45 5.72 8.39
CA LEU A 56 2.48 6.04 9.38
C LEU A 56 2.30 7.47 9.90
N PHE A 57 1.92 7.61 11.17
CA PHE A 57 1.86 8.91 11.85
C PHE A 57 3.12 9.11 12.69
N LEU A 58 3.98 10.02 12.25
CA LEU A 58 5.16 10.42 13.00
C LEU A 58 4.79 11.52 14.00
N LYS A 59 5.39 11.50 15.19
CA LYS A 59 5.42 12.69 16.05
C LYS A 59 6.07 13.83 15.27
N PRO A 60 5.74 15.11 15.57
CA PRO A 60 6.45 16.24 15.00
C PRO A 60 7.96 16.03 15.11
N ILE A 61 8.62 15.98 13.96
CA ILE A 61 10.07 15.82 13.85
C ILE A 61 10.73 17.20 13.91
N PRO A 62 11.89 17.35 14.59
CA PRO A 62 12.59 18.64 14.66
C PRO A 62 12.95 19.19 13.27
N PRO A 63 13.23 20.51 13.14
CA PRO A 63 13.79 21.06 11.91
C PRO A 63 15.11 20.37 11.54
N GLY A 64 15.28 20.01 10.28
CA GLY A 64 16.44 19.24 9.83
C GLY A 64 16.17 18.34 8.62
N LYS A 65 17.21 17.59 8.26
CA LYS A 65 17.16 16.54 7.23
C LYS A 65 16.99 15.20 7.94
N HIS A 66 15.92 14.49 7.60
CA HIS A 66 15.61 13.17 8.15
C HIS A 66 15.50 12.12 7.04
N GLU A 67 15.91 10.90 7.35
CA GLU A 67 15.75 9.74 6.45
C GLU A 67 14.64 8.84 6.98
N LEU A 68 13.57 8.71 6.19
CA LEU A 68 12.48 7.79 6.46
C LEU A 68 12.57 6.61 5.48
N ILE A 69 12.77 5.41 6.00
CA ILE A 69 12.78 4.18 5.22
C ILE A 69 11.48 3.45 5.51
N VAL A 70 10.77 3.02 4.45
CA VAL A 70 9.55 2.21 4.56
C VAL A 70 9.60 1.01 3.63
N LYS A 71 8.96 -0.08 4.05
CA LYS A 71 8.82 -1.29 3.25
C LYS A 71 7.58 -2.06 3.71
N GLY A 72 6.88 -2.67 2.77
CA GLY A 72 5.93 -3.76 3.04
C GLY A 72 6.45 -5.10 2.53
N ASN A 73 5.67 -6.14 2.72
CA ASN A 73 5.86 -7.44 2.08
C ASN A 73 4.59 -7.78 1.30
N LEU A 74 4.70 -8.69 0.34
CA LEU A 74 3.55 -9.23 -0.38
C LEU A 74 3.36 -10.68 0.09
N SER A 75 2.15 -11.02 0.51
CA SER A 75 1.78 -12.44 0.65
C SER A 75 1.96 -13.09 -0.72
N SER A 76 2.74 -14.18 -0.81
CA SER A 76 2.75 -15.00 -2.02
C SER A 76 1.34 -15.57 -2.19
N ILE A 77 0.63 -15.17 -3.24
CA ILE A 77 -0.66 -15.78 -3.56
C ILE A 77 -0.36 -17.18 -4.11
N THR A 78 -0.24 -18.17 -3.24
CA THR A 78 -0.15 -19.58 -3.65
C THR A 78 -1.55 -20.05 -4.04
N ASN A 79 -1.96 -19.75 -5.27
CA ASN A 79 -3.17 -20.35 -5.83
C ASN A 79 -2.89 -21.83 -6.11
N THR A 80 -3.12 -22.71 -5.14
CA THR A 80 -3.39 -24.12 -5.47
C THR A 80 -4.77 -24.17 -6.12
N THR A 81 -4.76 -24.38 -7.43
CA THR A 81 -5.86 -24.56 -8.40
C THR A 81 -6.46 -23.30 -9.06
N ALA A 82 -6.20 -23.21 -10.37
CA ALA A 82 -6.89 -22.41 -11.41
C ALA A 82 -6.83 -20.88 -11.33
N ASN A 83 -5.66 -20.30 -11.61
CA ASN A 83 -5.43 -19.33 -12.69
C ASN A 83 -4.05 -18.73 -12.51
N HIS A 84 -3.16 -19.01 -13.46
CA HIS A 84 -1.87 -18.35 -13.60
C HIS A 84 -2.12 -16.85 -13.82
N ILE A 85 -2.15 -16.06 -12.76
CA ILE A 85 -1.89 -14.62 -12.88
C ILE A 85 -0.38 -14.50 -13.12
N LEU A 86 0.01 -14.69 -14.39
CA LEU A 86 1.31 -14.26 -14.88
C LEU A 86 1.46 -12.79 -14.47
N GLY A 87 2.58 -12.45 -13.85
CA GLY A 87 2.85 -11.15 -13.19
C GLY A 87 2.84 -9.91 -14.08
N ASN A 88 2.06 -9.90 -15.16
CA ASN A 88 1.97 -8.88 -16.18
C ASN A 88 0.51 -8.41 -16.43
N GLN A 89 -0.48 -8.89 -15.68
CA GLN A 89 -1.90 -8.51 -15.86
C GLN A 89 -2.56 -7.91 -14.61
N TYR A 90 -1.76 -7.41 -13.66
CA TYR A 90 -2.27 -6.88 -12.40
C TYR A 90 -1.60 -5.54 -12.04
N ASN A 91 -2.36 -4.44 -12.10
CA ASN A 91 -1.96 -3.11 -11.60
C ASN A 91 -2.13 -3.01 -10.06
N GLY A 92 -1.86 -4.09 -9.33
CA GLY A 92 -1.82 -4.02 -7.87
C GLY A 92 -0.51 -3.44 -7.36
N PRO A 93 -0.20 -3.61 -6.06
CA PRO A 93 0.85 -2.87 -5.35
C PRO A 93 2.28 -3.32 -5.73
N ILE A 94 2.64 -3.20 -7.02
CA ILE A 94 3.99 -3.34 -7.51
C ILE A 94 4.82 -2.21 -6.90
N GLY A 95 5.90 -2.56 -6.18
CA GLY A 95 6.80 -1.59 -5.54
C GLY A 95 6.71 -1.53 -4.01
N TRP A 96 5.60 -1.96 -3.41
CA TRP A 96 5.45 -1.93 -1.94
C TRP A 96 6.35 -2.94 -1.21
N ASN A 97 6.74 -4.02 -1.88
CA ASN A 97 7.75 -4.95 -1.37
C ASN A 97 9.20 -4.47 -1.53
N ARG A 98 9.40 -3.27 -2.09
CA ARG A 98 10.71 -2.65 -2.22
C ARG A 98 10.90 -1.65 -1.09
N THR A 99 12.13 -1.60 -0.58
CA THR A 99 12.54 -0.54 0.32
C THR A 99 12.44 0.79 -0.40
N THR A 100 11.68 1.71 0.17
CA THR A 100 11.57 3.10 -0.30
C THR A 100 12.17 4.02 0.74
N THR A 101 13.10 4.86 0.32
CA THR A 101 13.75 5.87 1.19
C THR A 101 13.24 7.25 0.82
N TYR A 102 12.70 7.96 1.80
CA TYR A 102 12.29 9.36 1.70
C TYR A 102 13.29 10.23 2.44
N ILE A 103 13.69 11.32 1.80
CA ILE A 103 14.46 12.38 2.45
C ILE A 103 13.49 13.50 2.82
N LEU A 104 13.24 13.66 4.12
CA LEU A 104 12.36 14.69 4.65
C LEU A 104 13.17 15.93 5.01
N LEU A 105 12.78 17.09 4.49
CA LEU A 105 13.37 18.38 4.82
C LEU A 105 12.36 19.19 5.63
N VAL A 106 12.61 19.29 6.93
CA VAL A 106 11.73 19.96 7.88
C VAL A 106 12.30 21.35 8.16
N LYS A 107 11.45 22.37 8.07
CA LYS A 107 11.81 23.78 8.28
C LYS A 107 11.37 24.26 9.64
#